data_AF-A0A3D1E572-F1
#
_entry.id   AF-A0A3D1E572-F1
#
_cell.length_a   1.000
_cell.length_b   1.000
_cell.length_c   1.000
_cell.angle_alpha   90.00
_cell.angle_beta   90.00
_cell.angle_gamma   90.00
#
_symmetry.space_group_name_H-M   'P 1'
#
loop_
_entity.id
_entity.type
_entity.pdbx_description
1 polymer ?
#
loop_
_entity_poly.entity_id
_entity_poly.type
_entity_poly.pdbx_seq_one_letter_code
_entity_poly.pdbx_strand_id
1 'polypeptide(L)'
;YPGTNNRRGIGFDKPEDNYPSSQLSPESYGHTGFTGTFFWVDPKNDFVVVLLTNRVYPSRTQQGLYDLGIRRKIIDMVLANPDQ
;
A
#
# COMPACT_ATOMS: atom_id res chain seq x y z
N TYR A 1 -6.10 -3.10 -17.80
CA TYR A 1 -5.05 -4.08 -17.53
C TYR A 1 -5.40 -5.38 -18.27
N PRO A 2 -4.42 -6.21 -18.71
CA PRO A 2 -3.11 -5.77 -19.19
C PRO A 2 -3.26 -5.13 -20.58
N GLY A 3 -2.55 -4.03 -20.84
CA GLY A 3 -2.64 -3.28 -22.12
C GLY A 3 -3.52 -2.02 -22.12
N THR A 4 -3.87 -1.48 -20.94
CA THR A 4 -4.58 -0.20 -20.81
C THR A 4 -3.84 0.68 -19.80
N ASN A 5 -4.08 1.99 -19.82
CA ASN A 5 -3.59 2.92 -18.80
C ASN A 5 -4.25 2.77 -17.41
N ASN A 6 -5.11 1.76 -17.21
CA ASN A 6 -5.72 1.43 -15.92
C ASN A 6 -4.82 0.50 -15.10
N ARG A 7 -4.33 1.04 -13.97
CA ARG A 7 -3.51 0.36 -12.94
C ARG A 7 -4.26 -0.61 -12.04
N ARG A 8 -5.57 -0.74 -12.22
CA ARG A 8 -6.41 -1.64 -11.42
C ARG A 8 -6.57 -2.99 -12.10
N GLY A 9 -6.48 -4.04 -11.28
CA GLY A 9 -7.01 -5.36 -11.60
C GLY A 9 -8.52 -5.39 -11.39
N ILE A 10 -9.02 -6.43 -10.72
CA ILE A 10 -10.44 -6.59 -10.34
C ILE A 10 -10.75 -5.67 -9.14
N GLY A 11 -10.73 -4.36 -9.34
CA GLY A 11 -11.06 -3.35 -8.32
C GLY A 11 -9.91 -2.94 -7.39
N PHE A 12 -8.82 -3.69 -7.35
CA PHE A 12 -7.64 -3.38 -6.54
C PHE A 12 -6.51 -2.75 -7.35
N ASP A 13 -5.74 -1.91 -6.67
CA ASP A 13 -4.57 -1.24 -7.21
C ASP A 13 -3.42 -2.26 -7.37
N LYS A 14 -2.68 -2.17 -8.47
CA LYS A 14 -1.42 -2.88 -8.70
C LYS A 14 -0.23 -1.98 -8.36
N PRO A 15 0.97 -2.55 -8.09
CA PRO A 15 2.18 -1.75 -7.89
C PRO A 15 2.53 -0.96 -9.15
N GLU A 16 3.02 0.26 -8.95
CA GLU A 16 3.43 1.18 -10.02
C GLU A 16 4.61 2.02 -9.52
N ASP A 17 5.67 2.11 -10.33
CA ASP A 17 6.95 2.75 -9.99
C ASP A 17 7.48 2.34 -8.61
N ASN A 18 7.24 3.20 -7.61
CA ASN A 18 7.70 3.07 -6.24
C ASN A 18 6.53 3.03 -5.23
N TYR A 19 5.30 2.77 -5.68
CA TYR A 19 4.11 2.76 -4.84
C TYR A 19 3.53 1.34 -4.65
N PRO A 20 3.23 0.94 -3.39
CA PRO A 20 3.64 1.60 -2.14
C PRO A 20 5.14 1.42 -1.85
N SER A 21 5.81 0.44 -2.47
CA SER A 21 7.26 0.22 -2.44
C SER A 21 7.73 -0.35 -3.78
N SER A 22 8.97 -0.08 -4.17
CA SER A 22 9.63 -0.66 -5.35
C SER A 22 10.05 -2.12 -5.17
N GLN A 23 10.03 -2.62 -3.92
CA GLN A 23 10.43 -3.98 -3.58
C GLN A 23 9.27 -5.00 -3.67
N LEU A 24 8.06 -4.52 -3.96
CA LEU A 24 6.88 -5.38 -4.10
C LEU A 24 6.92 -6.21 -5.38
N SER A 25 6.34 -7.41 -5.30
CA SER A 25 6.17 -8.22 -6.50
C SER A 25 5.12 -7.60 -7.44
N PRO A 26 5.25 -7.80 -8.76
CA PRO A 26 4.22 -7.42 -9.74
C PRO A 26 2.86 -8.09 -9.51
N GLU A 27 2.84 -9.21 -8.77
CA GLU A 27 1.63 -9.97 -8.41
C GLU A 27 0.86 -9.32 -7.27
N SER A 28 1.52 -8.48 -6.47
CA SER A 28 0.92 -7.79 -5.33
C SER A 28 -0.25 -6.87 -5.72
N TYR A 29 -1.14 -6.63 -4.77
CA TYR A 29 -2.32 -5.80 -4.96
C TYR A 29 -2.81 -5.22 -3.64
N GLY A 30 -3.54 -4.12 -3.70
CA GLY A 30 -4.14 -3.54 -2.50
C GLY A 30 -5.01 -2.34 -2.77
N HIS A 31 -5.30 -1.56 -1.72
CA HIS A 31 -6.05 -0.32 -1.86
C HIS A 31 -5.81 0.62 -0.70
N THR A 32 -6.09 1.91 -0.95
CA THR A 32 -6.10 2.94 0.10
C THR A 32 -7.52 3.43 0.32
N GLY A 33 -7.94 3.57 1.57
CA GLY A 33 -9.18 4.21 1.92
C GLY A 33 -9.03 5.69 2.26
N PHE A 34 -10.15 6.40 2.10
CA PHE A 34 -10.25 7.84 2.32
C PHE A 34 -9.86 8.26 3.75
N THR A 35 -10.11 7.45 4.77
CA THR A 35 -9.74 7.76 6.16
C THR A 35 -8.31 7.40 6.50
N GLY A 36 -7.49 6.99 5.52
CA GLY A 36 -6.10 6.60 5.76
C GLY A 36 -5.90 5.08 5.85
N THR A 37 -6.97 4.28 5.84
CA THR A 37 -6.86 2.82 5.76
C THR A 37 -6.05 2.39 4.55
N PHE A 38 -5.34 1.29 4.70
CA PHE A 38 -4.49 0.74 3.68
C PHE A 38 -4.42 -0.76 3.88
N PHE A 39 -4.52 -1.52 2.81
CA PHE A 39 -4.12 -2.91 2.84
C PHE A 39 -3.31 -3.23 1.59
N TRP A 40 -2.43 -4.21 1.71
CA TRP A 40 -1.65 -4.72 0.61
C TRP A 40 -1.38 -6.20 0.82
N VAL A 41 -1.47 -6.97 -0.25
CA VAL A 41 -1.20 -8.41 -0.30
C VAL A 41 -0.10 -8.61 -1.31
N ASP A 42 0.95 -9.35 -0.94
CA ASP A 42 1.99 -9.79 -1.85
C ASP A 42 2.11 -11.33 -1.77
N PRO A 43 1.45 -12.07 -2.67
CA PRO A 43 1.48 -13.53 -2.64
C PRO A 43 2.88 -14.12 -2.85
N LYS A 44 3.76 -13.41 -3.56
CA LYS A 44 5.11 -13.90 -3.85
C LYS A 44 6.03 -13.77 -2.64
N ASN A 45 5.85 -12.71 -1.87
CA ASN A 45 6.58 -12.46 -0.63
C ASN A 45 5.82 -12.96 0.62
N ASP A 46 4.73 -13.71 0.42
CA ASP A 46 3.88 -14.35 1.43
C ASP A 46 3.46 -13.47 2.61
N PHE A 47 2.93 -12.26 2.34
CA PHE A 47 2.42 -11.40 3.41
C PHE A 47 1.14 -10.65 3.06
N VAL A 48 0.46 -10.24 4.13
CA VAL A 48 -0.66 -9.29 4.11
C VAL A 48 -0.41 -8.19 5.14
N VAL A 49 -0.47 -6.94 4.71
CA VAL A 49 -0.48 -5.77 5.60
C VAL A 49 -1.88 -5.18 5.65
N VAL A 50 -2.38 -4.93 6.85
CA VAL A 50 -3.61 -4.14 7.09
C VAL A 50 -3.27 -3.01 8.06
N LEU A 51 -3.45 -1.78 7.61
CA LEU A 51 -3.26 -0.56 8.38
C LEU A 51 -4.60 0.15 8.53
N LEU A 52 -5.06 0.28 9.78
CA LEU A 52 -6.28 1.00 10.14
C LEU A 52 -5.90 2.30 10.82
N THR A 53 -6.17 3.43 10.16
CA THR A 53 -5.88 4.77 10.69
C THR A 53 -7.06 5.70 10.48
N ASN A 54 -7.04 6.83 11.17
CA ASN A 54 -7.95 7.95 10.96
C ASN A 54 -7.16 9.22 10.58
N ARG A 55 -6.66 9.24 9.34
CA ARG A 55 -5.98 10.38 8.71
C ARG A 55 -6.86 11.61 8.55
N VAL A 56 -8.17 11.56 8.82
CA VAL A 56 -9.03 12.76 8.75
C VAL A 56 -9.21 13.43 10.12
N TYR A 57 -8.61 12.90 11.17
CA TYR A 57 -8.65 13.48 12.50
C TYR A 57 -7.38 14.31 12.78
N PRO A 58 -7.47 15.52 13.37
CA PRO A 58 -8.69 16.25 13.70
C PRO A 58 -9.30 16.99 12.49
N SER A 59 -8.60 17.05 11.35
CA SER A 59 -9.08 17.69 10.12
C SER A 59 -8.75 16.84 8.89
N ARG A 60 -9.61 16.91 7.86
CA ARG A 60 -9.38 16.26 6.55
C ARG A 60 -8.13 16.77 5.83
N THR A 61 -7.61 17.95 6.20
CA THR A 61 -6.43 18.57 5.58
C THR A 61 -5.11 18.04 6.13
N GLN A 62 -5.10 17.33 7.26
CA GLN A 62 -3.85 16.79 7.81
C GLN A 62 -3.19 15.79 6.84
N GLN A 63 -1.87 15.92 6.67
CA GLN A 63 -1.08 15.13 5.72
C GLN A 63 -0.09 14.19 6.41
N GLY A 64 -0.08 14.10 7.75
CA GLY A 64 0.97 13.42 8.50
C GLY A 64 1.20 11.97 8.10
N LEU A 65 0.15 11.21 7.73
CA LEU A 65 0.31 9.84 7.21
C LEU A 65 1.16 9.78 5.93
N TYR A 66 1.01 10.77 5.05
CA TYR A 66 1.73 10.87 3.79
C TYR A 66 3.12 11.45 3.99
N ASP A 67 3.23 12.55 4.73
CA ASP A 67 4.50 13.24 5.01
C ASP A 67 5.51 12.31 5.70
N LEU A 68 5.02 11.49 6.62
CA LEU A 68 5.85 10.51 7.32
C LEU A 68 6.14 9.25 6.48
N GLY A 69 5.48 9.07 5.33
CA GLY A 69 5.65 7.92 4.45
C GLY A 69 5.28 6.58 5.10
N ILE A 70 4.33 6.58 6.04
CA ILE A 70 4.05 5.43 6.93
C ILE A 70 3.78 4.14 6.15
N ARG A 71 2.98 4.20 5.08
CA ARG A 71 2.61 3.02 4.28
C ARG A 71 3.83 2.36 3.64
N ARG A 72 4.71 3.16 3.03
CA ARG A 72 5.96 2.66 2.43
C ARG A 72 6.86 2.04 3.49
N LYS A 73 7.07 2.74 4.61
CA LYS A 73 7.93 2.26 5.71
C LYS A 73 7.46 0.93 6.28
N ILE A 74 6.14 0.73 6.46
CA ILE A 74 5.59 -0.55 6.91
C ILE A 74 5.88 -1.66 5.89
N ILE A 75 5.62 -1.42 4.61
CA ILE A 75 5.89 -2.41 3.55
C ILE A 75 7.39 -2.75 3.49
N ASP A 76 8.26 -1.75 3.49
CA ASP A 76 9.71 -1.96 3.46
C ASP A 76 10.20 -2.71 4.70
N MET A 77 9.60 -2.45 5.88
CA MET A 77 9.93 -3.16 7.12
C MET A 77 9.55 -4.64 7.05
N VAL A 78 8.35 -4.96 6.55
CA VAL A 78 7.89 -6.35 6.39
C VAL A 78 8.77 -7.09 5.39
N LEU A 79 9.07 -6.47 4.24
CA LEU A 79 9.96 -7.05 3.23
C LEU A 79 11.39 -7.27 3.73
N ALA A 80 11.89 -6.41 4.62
CA ALA A 80 13.20 -6.56 5.25
C ALA A 80 13.23 -7.64 6.35
N ASN A 81 12.08 -8.10 6.85
CA ASN A 81 11.96 -9.06 7.95
C ASN A 81 10.90 -10.13 7.62
N PRO A 82 11.09 -10.96 6.57
CA PRO A 82 10.07 -11.89 6.08
C PRO A 82 9.71 -13.03 7.05
N ASP A 83 10.55 -13.28 8.06
CA ASP A 83 10.38 -14.39 9.01
C ASP A 83 9.71 -13.96 10.35
N GLN A 84 9.24 -12.70 10.47
CA GLN A 84 8.47 -12.19 11.61
C GLN A 84 6.98 -12.12 11.30
#